data_AF-A0A183B8X0-F1
#
_entry.id   AF-A0A183B8X0-F1
#
_cell.length_a   1.000
_cell.length_b   1.000
_cell.length_c   1.000
_cell.angle_alpha   90.00
_cell.angle_beta   90.00
_cell.angle_gamma   90.00
#
_symmetry.space_group_name_H-M   'P 1'
#
loop_
_entity.id
_entity.type
_entity.pdbx_description
1 polymer ?
#
loop_
_entity_poly.entity_id
_entity_poly.type
_entity_poly.pdbx_seq_one_letter_code
_entity_poly.pdbx_strand_id
1 'polypeptide(L)'
;LEDRKIAAATHNILAWRIVDHKRNQANPVVHADCDDDGETHAGSRLLHLLTISGAENVAVMVSRWYGGIQLGPDRFKHINNVARQLLTEQGFLGSPAQTSESKGHKQKKKKAR
;
A
#
# COMPACT_ATOMS: atom_id res chain seq x y z
N LEU A 1 -10.26 17.86 9.47
CA LEU A 1 -11.25 16.87 9.02
C LEU A 1 -12.64 17.38 9.37
N GLU A 2 -13.54 17.52 8.39
CA GLU A 2 -14.89 18.09 8.60
C GLU A 2 -15.89 17.07 9.16
N ASP A 3 -15.74 15.79 8.80
CA ASP A 3 -16.53 14.71 9.39
C ASP A 3 -16.09 14.47 10.85
N ARG A 4 -17.00 14.72 11.78
CA ARG A 4 -16.76 14.62 13.22
C ARG A 4 -16.40 13.20 13.66
N LYS A 5 -16.92 12.16 13.00
CA LYS A 5 -16.62 10.76 13.36
C LYS A 5 -15.16 10.45 13.05
N ILE A 6 -14.69 10.86 11.88
CA ILE A 6 -13.31 10.67 11.42
C ILE A 6 -12.37 11.56 12.25
N ALA A 7 -12.74 12.82 12.48
CA ALA A 7 -11.96 13.74 13.30
C ALA A 7 -11.77 13.26 14.75
N ALA A 8 -12.72 12.46 15.28
CA ALA A 8 -12.64 11.88 16.62
C ALA A 8 -11.87 10.55 16.68
N ALA A 9 -11.31 10.06 15.57
CA ALA A 9 -10.44 8.90 15.59
C ALA A 9 -9.16 9.17 16.40
N THR A 10 -8.59 8.11 16.98
CA THR A 10 -7.33 8.23 17.73
C THR A 10 -6.16 8.56 16.81
N HIS A 11 -6.18 8.01 15.59
CA HIS A 11 -5.20 8.29 14.54
C HIS A 11 -5.89 8.32 13.18
N ASN A 12 -5.56 9.30 12.34
CA ASN A 12 -5.99 9.47 10.96
C ASN A 12 -4.77 9.42 10.05
N ILE A 13 -4.28 8.20 9.81
CA ILE A 13 -3.04 7.95 9.07
C ILE A 13 -3.28 8.22 7.60
N LEU A 14 -2.42 9.02 6.95
CA LEU A 14 -2.53 9.42 5.55
C LEU A 14 -1.31 8.96 4.75
N ALA A 15 -1.52 8.48 3.53
CA ALA A 15 -0.46 8.32 2.54
C ALA A 15 -0.99 8.65 1.15
N TRP A 16 -0.16 9.26 0.31
CA TRP A 16 -0.55 9.56 -1.07
C TRP A 16 0.61 9.43 -2.03
N ARG A 17 0.28 9.16 -3.30
CA ARG A 17 1.24 9.02 -4.39
C ARG A 17 0.62 9.54 -5.69
N ILE A 18 1.18 10.61 -6.24
CA ILE A 18 0.81 11.21 -7.52
C ILE A 18 1.96 10.96 -8.52
N VAL A 19 1.61 10.53 -9.73
CA VAL A 19 2.57 10.19 -10.78
C VAL A 19 2.26 11.02 -12.01
N ASP A 20 3.19 11.91 -12.37
CA ASP A 20 3.09 12.78 -13.55
C ASP A 20 3.80 12.13 -14.75
N HIS A 21 3.00 11.71 -15.72
CA HIS A 21 3.44 11.12 -16.98
C HIS A 21 3.53 12.20 -18.06
N LYS A 22 4.59 13.01 -18.05
CA LYS A 22 4.83 14.01 -19.10
C LYS A 22 5.25 13.34 -20.40
N ARG A 23 4.63 13.73 -21.52
CA ARG A 23 4.84 13.14 -22.86
C ARG A 23 6.30 13.13 -23.36
N ASN A 24 7.17 13.99 -22.80
CA ASN A 24 8.56 14.15 -23.23
C ASN A 24 9.59 13.69 -22.19
N GLN A 25 9.18 12.95 -21.15
CA GLN A 25 10.10 12.38 -20.16
C GLN A 25 10.13 10.85 -20.25
N ALA A 26 11.34 10.29 -20.21
CA ALA A 26 11.54 8.85 -20.24
C ALA A 26 11.06 8.15 -18.95
N ASN A 27 11.15 8.84 -17.81
CA ASN A 27 10.69 8.34 -16.52
C ASN A 27 9.63 9.30 -15.94
N PRO A 28 8.55 8.79 -15.35
CA PRO A 28 7.55 9.62 -14.72
C PRO A 28 8.09 10.28 -13.44
N VAL A 29 7.60 11.48 -13.14
CA VAL A 29 7.89 12.17 -11.88
C VAL A 29 6.92 11.69 -10.82
N VAL A 30 7.44 11.23 -9.68
CA VAL A 30 6.62 10.73 -8.56
C VAL A 30 6.68 11.74 -7.43
N HIS A 31 5.51 12.23 -7.02
CA HIS A 31 5.32 12.99 -5.79
C HIS A 31 4.60 12.09 -4.79
N ALA A 32 5.14 11.97 -3.58
CA ALA A 32 4.59 11.10 -2.55
C ALA A 32 4.93 11.63 -1.17
N ASP A 33 4.00 11.46 -0.22
CA ASP A 33 4.20 11.80 1.18
C ASP A 33 3.25 10.99 2.07
N CYS A 34 3.49 11.00 3.38
CA CYS A 34 2.66 10.34 4.37
C CYS A 34 2.69 11.01 5.74
N ASP A 35 1.62 10.82 6.51
CA ASP A 35 1.49 11.24 7.90
C ASP A 35 1.03 10.06 8.76
N ASP A 36 1.76 9.81 9.85
CA ASP A 36 1.47 8.75 10.81
C ASP A 36 0.33 9.12 11.78
N ASP A 37 0.05 10.41 11.98
CA ASP A 37 -0.87 10.94 13.00
C ASP A 37 -0.72 10.26 14.38
N GLY A 38 0.51 10.14 14.86
CA GLY A 38 0.84 9.52 16.15
C GLY A 38 0.88 7.98 16.16
N GLU A 39 0.47 7.30 15.09
CA GLU A 39 0.64 5.85 14.92
C GLU A 39 1.97 5.56 14.20
N THR A 40 3.07 5.59 14.97
CA THR A 40 4.43 5.56 14.41
C THR A 40 4.66 4.42 13.41
N HIS A 41 5.22 4.77 12.25
CA HIS A 41 5.50 3.92 11.08
C HIS A 41 4.29 3.53 10.23
N ALA A 42 3.05 3.90 10.58
CA ALA A 42 1.89 3.47 9.80
C ALA A 42 1.77 4.14 8.43
N GLY A 43 2.02 5.45 8.35
CA GLY A 43 2.00 6.24 7.11
C GLY A 43 3.03 5.73 6.11
N SER A 44 4.28 5.52 6.55
CA SER A 44 5.33 4.97 5.67
C SER A 44 5.00 3.55 5.17
N ARG A 45 4.35 2.71 5.98
CA ARG A 45 3.86 1.39 5.56
C ARG A 45 2.73 1.49 4.54
N LEU A 46 1.80 2.43 4.70
CA LEU A 46 0.75 2.68 3.72
C LEU A 46 1.33 3.22 2.41
N LEU A 47 2.29 4.14 2.47
CA LEU A 47 2.96 4.65 1.27
C LEU A 47 3.72 3.54 0.55
N HIS A 48 4.38 2.66 1.31
CA HIS A 48 5.02 1.47 0.75
C HIS A 48 4.00 0.54 0.09
N LEU A 49 2.83 0.33 0.69
CA LEU A 49 1.72 -0.42 0.08
C LEU A 49 1.33 0.18 -1.28
N LEU A 50 1.08 1.49 -1.37
CA LEU A 50 0.75 2.16 -2.63
C LEU A 50 1.83 1.97 -3.69
N THR A 51 3.09 2.02 -3.27
CA THR A 51 4.25 1.88 -4.16
C THR A 51 4.34 0.46 -4.74
N ILE A 52 4.33 -0.57 -3.89
CA ILE A 52 4.47 -1.97 -4.35
C ILE A 52 3.23 -2.47 -5.09
N SER A 53 2.08 -1.85 -4.85
CA SER A 53 0.82 -2.22 -5.49
C SER A 53 0.61 -1.53 -6.83
N GLY A 54 1.52 -0.63 -7.23
CA GLY A 54 1.42 0.15 -8.47
C GLY A 54 0.27 1.14 -8.46
N ALA A 55 -0.27 1.50 -7.30
CA ALA A 55 -1.37 2.46 -7.22
C ALA A 55 -0.83 3.88 -7.49
N GLU A 56 -1.42 4.55 -8.47
CA GLU A 56 -1.03 5.89 -8.92
C GLU A 56 -2.19 6.86 -8.76
N ASN A 57 -1.85 8.12 -8.51
CA ASN A 57 -2.80 9.23 -8.42
C ASN A 57 -3.89 8.99 -7.36
N VAL A 58 -3.47 8.46 -6.21
CA VAL A 58 -4.36 8.09 -5.11
C VAL A 58 -3.83 8.62 -3.78
N ALA A 59 -4.77 9.04 -2.93
CA ALA A 59 -4.55 9.30 -1.51
C ALA A 59 -5.41 8.32 -0.70
N VAL A 60 -4.84 7.71 0.33
CA VAL A 60 -5.53 6.77 1.22
C VAL A 60 -5.40 7.27 2.66
N MET A 61 -6.53 7.29 3.36
CA MET A 61 -6.58 7.58 4.79
C MET A 61 -7.15 6.38 5.54
N VAL A 62 -6.48 5.99 6.63
CA VAL A 62 -6.95 4.95 7.55
C VAL A 62 -7.16 5.57 8.92
N SER A 63 -8.43 5.69 9.32
CA SER A 63 -8.81 6.08 10.67
C SER A 63 -8.79 4.88 11.60
N ARG A 64 -8.12 5.02 12.74
CA ARG A 64 -8.00 4.01 13.79
C ARG A 64 -8.49 4.56 15.12
N TRP A 65 -9.34 3.80 15.80
CA TRP A 65 -9.78 4.07 17.18
C TRP A 65 -9.09 3.13 18.17
N TYR A 66 -8.64 3.67 19.29
CA TYR A 66 -8.15 2.88 20.41
C TYR A 66 -9.32 2.25 21.17
N GLY A 67 -9.40 0.92 21.14
CA GLY A 67 -10.46 0.15 21.80
C GLY A 67 -10.15 -0.28 23.25
N GLY A 68 -9.12 0.27 23.89
CA GLY A 68 -8.75 -0.07 25.27
C GLY A 68 -7.68 -1.16 25.42
N ILE A 69 -7.24 -1.80 24.33
CA ILE A 69 -6.19 -2.83 24.34
C ILE A 69 -5.08 -2.47 23.34
N GLN A 70 -3.82 -2.67 23.77
CA GLN A 70 -2.67 -2.52 22.90
C GLN A 70 -2.49 -3.74 22.00
N LEU A 71 -2.81 -3.59 20.72
CA LEU A 71 -2.66 -4.65 19.71
C LEU A 71 -1.19 -4.94 19.33
N GLY A 72 -0.23 -4.17 19.84
CA GLY A 72 1.17 -4.32 19.46
C GLY A 72 1.36 -4.27 17.94
N PRO A 73 2.27 -5.06 17.36
CA PRO A 73 2.53 -5.07 15.92
C PRO A 73 1.33 -5.46 15.04
N ASP A 74 0.33 -6.18 15.58
CA ASP A 74 -0.81 -6.67 14.79
C ASP A 74 -1.70 -5.54 14.26
N ARG A 75 -1.70 -4.37 14.91
CA ARG A 75 -2.41 -3.20 14.40
C ARG A 75 -2.01 -2.81 12.98
N PHE A 76 -0.73 -2.99 12.61
CA PHE A 76 -0.25 -2.69 11.26
C PHE A 76 -0.82 -3.65 10.22
N LYS A 77 -1.11 -4.91 10.60
CA LYS A 77 -1.81 -5.85 9.71
C LYS A 77 -3.21 -5.33 9.40
N HIS A 78 -3.95 -4.88 10.43
CA HIS A 78 -5.29 -4.31 10.23
C HIS A 78 -5.27 -3.04 9.37
N ILE A 79 -4.35 -2.11 9.65
CA ILE A 79 -4.19 -0.86 8.89
C ILE A 79 -3.90 -1.17 7.40
N ASN A 80 -2.94 -2.06 7.13
CA ASN A 80 -2.60 -2.40 5.74
C ASN A 80 -3.71 -3.19 5.04
N ASN A 81 -4.39 -4.09 5.76
CA ASN A 81 -5.45 -4.91 5.18
C ASN A 81 -6.66 -4.06 4.77
N VAL A 82 -7.10 -3.12 5.62
CA VAL A 82 -8.23 -2.25 5.28
C VAL A 82 -7.89 -1.32 4.13
N ALA A 83 -6.67 -0.76 4.10
CA ALA A 83 -6.21 0.06 2.97
C ALA A 83 -6.16 -0.75 1.67
N ARG A 84 -5.61 -1.96 1.70
CA ARG A 84 -5.56 -2.84 0.52
C ARG A 84 -6.95 -3.19 0.03
N GLN A 85 -7.86 -3.57 0.93
CA GLN A 85 -9.24 -3.90 0.60
C GLN A 85 -9.91 -2.72 -0.11
N LEU A 86 -9.81 -1.51 0.44
CA LEU A 86 -10.35 -0.30 -0.17
C LEU A 86 -9.76 -0.06 -1.57
N LEU A 87 -8.44 -0.16 -1.73
CA LEU A 87 -7.79 0.05 -3.02
C LEU A 87 -8.20 -1.01 -4.06
N THR A 88 -8.44 -2.26 -3.64
CA THR A 88 -8.97 -3.31 -4.51
C THR A 88 -10.42 -3.02 -4.91
N GLU A 89 -11.29 -2.68 -3.96
CA GLU A 89 -12.71 -2.38 -4.21
C GLU A 89 -12.89 -1.20 -5.15
N GLN A 90 -12.00 -0.20 -5.06
CA GLN A 90 -12.00 0.98 -5.93
C GLN A 90 -11.23 0.78 -7.24
N GLY A 91 -10.66 -0.42 -7.48
CA GLY A 91 -9.96 -0.75 -8.72
C GLY A 91 -8.58 -0.08 -8.89
N PHE A 92 -8.01 0.50 -7.84
CA PHE A 92 -6.64 1.04 -7.85
C PHE A 92 -5.58 -0.06 -7.82
N LEU A 93 -5.95 -1.25 -7.37
CA LEU A 93 -5.11 -2.44 -7.50
C LEU A 93 -5.58 -3.20 -8.73
N GLY A 94 -4.78 -3.18 -9.79
CA GLY A 94 -5.07 -3.99 -10.97
C GLY A 94 -5.33 -5.44 -10.55
N SER A 95 -6.30 -6.10 -11.20
CA SER A 95 -6.36 -7.57 -11.17
C SER A 95 -4.95 -8.07 -11.45
N PRO A 96 -4.39 -9.01 -10.66
CA PRO A 96 -3.03 -9.46 -10.87
C PRO A 96 -2.92 -9.89 -12.33
N ALA A 97 -2.22 -9.08 -13.13
CA ALA A 97 -1.81 -9.46 -14.46
C ALA A 97 -1.11 -10.80 -14.26
N GLN A 98 -1.67 -11.84 -14.88
CA GLN A 98 -1.20 -13.20 -14.72
C GLN A 98 0.30 -13.21 -14.86
N THR A 99 0.98 -13.56 -13.76
CA THR A 99 2.40 -13.87 -13.80
C THR A 99 2.54 -15.04 -14.76
N SER A 100 2.98 -14.76 -15.99
CA SER A 100 3.32 -15.76 -16.99
C SER A 100 4.27 -16.77 -16.34
N GLU A 101 3.83 -18.02 -16.28
CA GLU A 101 4.61 -19.16 -15.80
C GLU A 101 6.00 -19.16 -16.44
N SER A 102 7.03 -18.88 -15.66
CA SER A 102 8.40 -19.21 -16.03
C SER A 102 8.54 -20.73 -15.92
N LYS A 103 8.37 -21.41 -17.06
CA LYS A 103 8.65 -22.85 -17.23
C LYS A 103 10.02 -23.18 -16.62
N GLY A 104 9.99 -23.94 -15.53
CA GLY A 104 11.18 -24.47 -14.87
C GLY A 104 12.04 -25.28 -15.83
N HIS A 105 13.28 -24.83 -16.02
CA HIS A 105 14.30 -25.53 -16.78
C HIS A 105 14.75 -26.77 -15.98
N LYS A 106 14.30 -27.96 -16.39
CA LYS A 106 14.76 -29.25 -15.86
C LYS A 106 16.26 -29.44 -16.17
N GLN A 107 17.13 -29.21 -15.18
CA GLN A 107 18.53 -29.64 -15.24
C GLN A 107 18.60 -31.18 -15.23
N LYS A 108 18.96 -31.76 -16.38
CA LYS A 108 19.36 -33.18 -16.50
C LYS A 108 20.70 -33.40 -15.80
N LYS A 109 20.69 -34.07 -14.64
CA LYS A 109 21.88 -34.68 -14.02
C LYS A 109 22.49 -35.69 -15.00
N LYS A 110 23.72 -35.44 -15.46
CA LYS A 110 24.57 -36.45 -16.11
C LYS A 110 25.21 -37.31 -15.02
N LYS A 111 24.99 -38.64 -15.10
CA LYS A 111 25.72 -39.65 -14.32
C LYS A 111 27.16 -39.73 -14.83
N ALA A 112 28.13 -39.64 -13.92
CA ALA A 112 29.52 -39.99 -14.15
C ALA A 112 29.66 -41.52 -14.27
N ARG A 113 30.63 -41.94 -15.08
CA ARG A 113 31.01 -43.31 -15.37
C ARG A 113 32.37 -43.57 -14.73
#